data_AF-A0A8H6FB19-F1
#
_entry.id   AF-A0A8H6FB19-F1
#
_cell.length_a   1.000
_cell.length_b   1.000
_cell.length_c   1.000
_cell.angle_alpha   90.00
_cell.angle_beta   90.00
_cell.angle_gamma   90.00
#
_symmetry.space_group_name_H-M   'P 1'
#
loop_
_entity.id
_entity.type
_entity.pdbx_description
1 polymer ?
#
loop_
_entity_poly.entity_id
_entity_poly.type
_entity_poly.pdbx_seq_one_letter_code
_entity_poly.pdbx_strand_id
1 'polypeptide(L)'
;MTGLQPGQQLLPPLARLQIPPVTLVPLRVEDVHDFPGHIACDGDSRSEIVVPILAKDGKIVAIIDVDCTEVGGFDKADEEGLGSLAQLLGESCDWEI
;
A
#
# COMPACT_ATOMS: atom_id res chain seq x y z
N MET A 1 19.09 0.47 5.34
CA MET A 1 19.07 1.03 3.97
C MET A 1 17.69 0.76 3.43
N THR A 2 16.77 1.71 3.56
CA THR A 2 15.36 1.54 3.18
C THR A 2 15.24 1.45 1.66
N GLY A 3 15.07 0.23 1.16
CA GLY A 3 15.06 -0.09 -0.27
C GLY A 3 13.71 0.23 -0.92
N LEU A 4 13.48 1.50 -1.25
CA LEU A 4 12.42 1.85 -2.18
C LEU A 4 12.84 1.38 -3.59
N GLN A 5 11.92 0.71 -4.29
CA GLN A 5 12.09 0.27 -5.68
C GLN A 5 12.14 1.49 -6.61
N PRO A 6 12.84 1.41 -7.77
CA PRO A 6 12.90 2.51 -8.73
C PRO A 6 11.49 2.91 -9.20
N GLY A 7 11.10 4.18 -8.98
CA GLY A 7 9.78 4.73 -9.37
C GLY A 7 8.84 5.07 -8.22
N GLN A 8 9.22 4.76 -6.97
CA GLN A 8 8.47 5.18 -5.77
C GLN A 8 8.78 6.64 -5.42
N GLN A 9 7.79 7.53 -5.59
CA GLN A 9 7.83 8.90 -5.07
C GLN A 9 6.96 8.99 -3.81
N LEU A 10 7.52 9.47 -2.70
CA LEU A 10 6.76 9.68 -1.47
C LEU A 10 5.75 10.83 -1.63
N LEU A 11 4.46 10.54 -1.47
CA LEU A 11 3.44 11.58 -1.26
C LEU A 11 3.40 11.98 0.23
N PRO A 12 3.03 13.25 0.57
CA PRO A 12 3.00 13.71 1.95
C PRO A 12 2.02 12.88 2.80
N PRO A 13 2.29 12.71 4.11
CA PRO A 13 1.53 11.81 4.97
C PRO A 13 0.07 12.23 5.09
N LEU A 14 -0.85 11.39 4.60
CA LEU A 14 -2.26 11.49 4.93
C LEU A 14 -2.41 11.12 6.42
N ALA A 15 -2.48 12.15 7.25
CA ALA A 15 -2.49 12.05 8.70
C ALA A 15 -3.70 11.25 9.21
N ARG A 16 -3.51 9.94 9.49
CA ARG A 16 -3.98 9.23 10.71
C ARG A 16 -3.82 7.71 10.68
N LEU A 17 -3.46 7.12 9.56
CA LEU A 17 -2.86 5.78 9.53
C LEU A 17 -1.43 5.97 9.01
N GLN A 18 -0.43 5.43 9.72
CA GLN A 18 0.95 5.44 9.25
C GLN A 18 1.15 4.39 8.13
N ILE A 19 0.25 4.42 7.15
CA ILE A 19 0.42 3.76 5.86
C ILE A 19 1.72 4.32 5.29
N PRO A 20 2.64 3.47 4.83
CA PRO A 20 3.84 3.97 4.18
C PRO A 20 3.44 4.92 3.03
N PRO A 21 4.29 5.90 2.70
CA PRO A 21 3.97 6.96 1.73
C PRO A 21 3.24 6.38 0.51
N VAL A 22 2.01 6.82 0.28
CA VAL A 22 1.19 6.28 -0.81
C VAL A 22 1.92 6.57 -2.12
N THR A 23 2.42 5.52 -2.76
CA THR A 23 3.07 5.59 -4.06
C THR A 23 2.05 5.32 -5.15
N LEU A 24 2.35 5.68 -6.40
CA LEU A 24 1.55 5.27 -7.57
C LEU A 24 1.73 3.79 -7.94
N VAL A 25 2.52 3.07 -7.16
CA VAL A 25 2.82 1.64 -7.32
C VAL A 25 2.57 0.92 -5.99
N PRO A 26 2.34 -0.40 -6.00
CA PRO A 26 2.31 -1.20 -4.79
C PRO A 26 3.54 -0.98 -3.91
N LEU A 27 3.34 -1.03 -2.61
CA LEU A 27 4.41 -0.99 -1.62
C LEU A 27 4.27 -2.18 -0.69
N ARG A 28 5.27 -3.07 -0.76
CA ARG A 28 5.41 -4.20 0.14
C ARG A 28 6.41 -3.87 1.25
N VAL A 29 6.00 -4.10 2.49
CA VAL A 29 6.77 -3.91 3.72
C VAL A 29 7.10 -5.27 4.29
N GLU A 30 8.39 -5.60 4.34
CA GLU A 30 8.88 -6.90 4.79
C GLU A 30 8.73 -7.09 6.31
N ASP A 31 9.20 -6.12 7.11
CA ASP A 31 8.92 -6.04 8.55
C ASP A 31 8.43 -4.62 8.90
N VAL A 32 7.20 -4.50 9.43
CA VAL A 32 6.63 -3.19 9.78
C VAL A 32 7.39 -2.50 10.92
N HIS A 33 8.05 -3.27 11.79
CA HIS A 33 8.84 -2.71 12.89
C HIS A 33 10.14 -2.05 12.42
N ASP A 34 10.58 -2.29 11.18
CA ASP A 34 11.73 -1.58 10.59
C ASP A 34 11.39 -0.12 10.24
N PHE A 35 10.11 0.27 10.34
CA PHE A 35 9.61 1.61 10.04
C PHE A 35 9.24 2.36 11.34
N PRO A 36 10.16 3.19 11.88
CA PRO A 36 9.92 3.89 13.13
C PRO A 36 8.72 4.84 13.01
N GLY A 37 7.71 4.61 13.86
CA GLY A 37 6.45 5.34 13.85
C GLY A 37 5.31 4.62 13.15
N HIS A 38 5.48 3.38 12.68
CA HIS A 38 4.36 2.53 12.24
C HIS A 38 3.33 2.39 13.37
N ILE A 39 2.06 2.66 13.04
CA ILE A 39 0.91 2.40 13.92
C ILE A 39 0.13 1.30 13.23
N ALA A 40 0.40 0.07 13.61
CA ALA A 40 -0.31 -1.08 13.08
C ALA A 40 -1.79 -1.01 13.46
N CYS A 41 -2.67 -1.38 12.52
CA CYS A 41 -4.10 -1.57 12.79
C CYS A 41 -4.34 -2.78 13.71
N ASP A 42 -3.47 -3.78 13.60
CA ASP A 42 -3.37 -4.94 14.49
C ASP A 42 -1.97 -4.97 15.14
N GLY A 43 -1.90 -5.10 16.46
CA GLY A 43 -0.63 -5.14 17.18
C GLY A 43 0.25 -6.34 16.83
N ASP A 44 -0.33 -7.39 16.22
CA ASP A 44 0.39 -8.60 15.81
C ASP A 44 0.93 -8.53 14.36
N SER A 45 0.64 -7.46 13.61
CA SER A 45 1.15 -7.29 12.24
C SER A 45 2.68 -7.29 12.21
N ARG A 46 3.23 -8.05 11.27
CA ARG A 46 4.68 -8.14 11.00
C ARG A 46 5.04 -7.71 9.60
N SER A 47 4.17 -7.88 8.61
CA SER A 47 4.38 -7.38 7.25
C SER A 47 3.09 -6.75 6.71
N GLU A 48 3.22 -5.94 5.67
CA GLU A 48 2.10 -5.16 5.11
C GLU A 48 2.28 -5.03 3.59
N ILE A 49 1.18 -5.06 2.83
CA ILE A 49 1.18 -4.65 1.43
C ILE A 49 0.08 -3.61 1.19
N VAL A 50 0.50 -2.49 0.61
CA VAL A 50 -0.38 -1.36 0.29
C VAL A 50 -0.43 -1.18 -1.22
N VAL A 51 -1.63 -1.17 -1.79
CA VAL A 51 -1.85 -0.99 -3.22
C VAL A 51 -2.76 0.21 -3.47
N PRO A 52 -2.32 1.25 -4.21
CA PRO A 52 -3.17 2.39 -4.52
C PRO A 52 -4.28 2.00 -5.52
N ILE A 53 -5.48 2.53 -5.30
CA ILE A 53 -6.59 2.44 -6.25
C ILE A 53 -6.67 3.78 -6.97
N LEU A 54 -6.49 3.76 -8.29
CA LEU A 54 -6.53 4.96 -9.13
C LEU A 54 -7.88 5.03 -9.85
N ALA A 55 -8.54 6.18 -9.79
CA ALA A 55 -9.69 6.47 -10.66
C ALA A 55 -9.26 6.59 -12.13
N LYS A 56 -10.25 6.65 -13.02
CA LYS A 56 -10.05 6.78 -14.48
C LYS A 56 -9.22 8.00 -14.88
N ASP A 57 -9.23 9.07 -14.06
CA ASP A 57 -8.44 10.29 -14.27
C ASP A 57 -7.02 10.20 -13.70
N GLY A 58 -6.64 9.05 -13.14
CA GLY A 58 -5.32 8.78 -12.58
C GLY A 58 -5.13 9.28 -11.14
N LYS A 59 -6.16 9.86 -10.50
CA LYS A 59 -6.07 10.24 -9.09
C LYS A 59 -6.19 9.02 -8.19
N ILE A 60 -5.42 9.01 -7.10
CA ILE A 60 -5.58 8.00 -6.05
C ILE A 60 -6.86 8.32 -5.28
N VAL A 61 -7.79 7.37 -5.26
CA VAL A 61 -9.10 7.52 -4.62
C VAL A 61 -9.23 6.70 -3.34
N ALA A 62 -8.48 5.60 -3.26
CA ALA A 62 -8.46 4.70 -2.12
C ALA A 62 -7.14 3.91 -2.12
N ILE A 63 -6.96 3.09 -1.09
CA ILE A 63 -5.89 2.09 -1.02
C ILE A 63 -6.49 0.74 -0.63
N ILE A 64 -5.86 -0.33 -1.08
CA ILE A 64 -5.96 -1.65 -0.47
C ILE A 64 -4.82 -1.73 0.55
N ASP A 65 -5.15 -2.07 1.78
CA ASP A 65 -4.23 -2.21 2.91
C ASP A 65 -4.43 -3.61 3.50
N VAL A 66 -3.37 -4.43 3.50
CA VAL A 66 -3.41 -5.82 3.96
C VAL A 66 -2.23 -6.08 4.89
N ASP A 67 -2.56 -6.46 6.12
CA ASP A 67 -1.63 -6.88 7.16
C ASP A 67 -1.38 -8.41 7.14
N CYS A 68 -0.20 -8.83 7.58
CA CYS A 68 0.12 -10.23 7.86
C CYS A 68 0.95 -10.36 9.15
N THR A 69 0.68 -11.40 9.94
CA THR A 69 1.39 -11.70 11.20
C THR A 69 2.76 -12.36 10.99
N GLU A 70 3.10 -12.74 9.75
CA GLU A 70 4.41 -13.26 9.36
C GLU A 70 5.29 -12.13 8.80
N VAL A 71 6.60 -12.20 9.02
CA VAL A 71 7.58 -11.31 8.35
C VAL A 71 7.69 -11.74 6.90
N GLY A 72 7.67 -10.77 5.97
CA GLY A 72 7.75 -11.06 4.53
C GLY A 72 6.58 -11.92 4.03
N GLY A 73 5.39 -11.74 4.61
CA GLY A 73 4.22 -12.57 4.32
C GLY A 73 3.61 -12.37 2.93
N PHE A 74 4.14 -11.42 2.16
CA PHE A 74 3.68 -11.11 0.81
C PHE A 74 4.80 -11.32 -0.21
N ASP A 75 4.44 -11.75 -1.40
CA ASP A 75 5.37 -11.91 -2.50
C ASP A 75 4.93 -11.14 -3.76
N LYS A 76 5.49 -11.51 -4.90
CA LYS A 76 5.19 -10.87 -6.18
C LYS A 76 3.82 -11.27 -6.73
N ALA A 77 3.36 -12.49 -6.46
CA ALA A 77 2.04 -12.95 -6.89
C ALA A 77 0.93 -12.20 -6.14
N ASP A 78 1.13 -11.93 -4.84
CA ASP A 78 0.21 -11.10 -4.06
C ASP A 78 0.13 -9.68 -4.61
N GLU A 79 1.29 -9.10 -4.91
CA GLU A 79 1.39 -7.76 -5.51
C GLU A 79 0.67 -7.67 -6.86
N GLU A 80 0.84 -8.67 -7.74
CA GLU A 80 0.16 -8.74 -9.04
C GLU A 80 -1.36 -8.95 -8.90
N GLY A 81 -1.77 -9.83 -7.99
CA GLY A 81 -3.18 -10.13 -7.72
C GLY A 81 -3.93 -8.93 -7.14
N LEU A 82 -3.35 -8.30 -6.12
CA LEU A 82 -3.91 -7.09 -5.51
C LEU A 82 -3.85 -5.90 -6.47
N GLY A 83 -2.82 -5.79 -7.32
CA GLY A 83 -2.75 -4.81 -8.39
C GLY A 83 -3.90 -4.95 -9.41
N SER A 84 -4.20 -6.18 -9.81
CA SER A 84 -5.32 -6.48 -10.71
C SER A 84 -6.67 -6.14 -10.07
N LEU A 85 -6.83 -6.43 -8.78
CA LEU A 85 -8.02 -6.05 -8.01
C LEU A 85 -8.16 -4.52 -7.90
N ALA A 86 -7.06 -3.82 -7.59
CA ALA A 86 -7.05 -2.36 -7.49
C ALA A 86 -7.41 -1.70 -8.82
N GLN A 87 -6.94 -2.23 -9.95
CA GLN A 87 -7.33 -1.77 -11.28
C GLN A 87 -8.84 -1.91 -11.51
N LEU A 88 -9.41 -3.09 -11.22
CA LEU A 88 -10.84 -3.35 -11.37
C LEU A 88 -11.69 -2.39 -10.52
N LEU A 89 -11.28 -2.16 -9.28
CA LEU A 89 -11.94 -1.21 -8.37
C LEU A 89 -11.85 0.22 -8.90
N GLY A 90 -10.69 0.63 -9.41
CA GLY A 90 -10.47 1.95 -10.01
C GLY A 90 -11.31 2.21 -11.26
N GLU A 91 -11.41 1.22 -12.14
CA GLU A 91 -12.28 1.29 -13.35
C GLU A 91 -13.77 1.37 -13.02
N SER A 92 -14.15 0.81 -11.87
CA SER A 92 -15.53 0.79 -11.38
C SER A 92 -15.87 2.00 -10.49
N CYS A 93 -14.87 2.78 -10.08
CA CYS A 93 -15.05 3.94 -9.21
C CYS A 93 -15.63 5.13 -9.99
N ASP A 94 -16.73 5.68 -9.49
CA ASP A 94 -17.44 6.85 -10.02
C ASP A 94 -17.32 8.09 -9.12
N TRP A 95 -16.38 8.08 -8.17
CA TRP A 95 -16.16 9.21 -7.28
C TRP A 95 -15.63 10.41 -8.05
N GLU A 96 -16.32 11.54 -7.90
CA GLU A 96 -15.84 12.84 -8.37
C GLU A 96 -14.90 13.42 -7.30
N ILE A 97 -13.59 13.36 -7.53
CA ILE A 97 -12.55 13.94 -6.65
C ILE A 97 -12.01 15.24 -7.22
#